data_AF-A0A6B3I5F1-F1
#
_entry.id   AF-A0A6B3I5F1-F1
#
_cell.length_a   1.000
_cell.length_b   1.000
_cell.length_c   1.000
_cell.angle_alpha   90.00
_cell.angle_beta   90.00
_cell.angle_gamma   90.00
#
_symmetry.space_group_name_H-M   'P 1'
#
loop_
_entity.id
_entity.type
_entity.pdbx_description
1 polymer ?
#
loop_
_entity_poly.entity_id
_entity_poly.type
_entity_poly.pdbx_seq_one_letter_code
_entity_poly.pdbx_strand_id
1 'polypeptide(L)' 'MTDPWVALTADTDPGEQVGALRRAHEVFTSAGRLERPVRTVVGESWLRSARARVSPDGAPAVEFGAEELGPYREAHPL' A
#
# COMPACT_ATOMS: atom_id res chain seq x y z
N MET A 1 -6.37 -22.87 -2.91
CA MET A 1 -6.00 -21.50 -3.36
C MET A 1 -6.73 -20.54 -2.44
N THR A 2 -6.01 -19.83 -1.58
CA THR A 2 -6.63 -18.84 -0.67
C THR A 2 -7.04 -17.62 -1.50
N ASP A 3 -8.21 -17.04 -1.24
CA ASP A 3 -8.67 -15.82 -1.91
C ASP A 3 -7.60 -14.71 -1.76
N PRO A 4 -7.08 -14.15 -2.87
CA PRO A 4 -6.04 -13.12 -2.82
C PRO A 4 -6.52 -11.82 -2.17
N TRP A 5 -7.80 -11.67 -1.85
CA TRP A 5 -8.32 -10.50 -1.13
C TRP A 5 -8.43 -10.72 0.38
N VAL A 6 -8.27 -11.96 0.86
CA VAL A 6 -8.21 -12.26 2.30
C VAL A 6 -6.84 -11.84 2.85
N ALA A 7 -6.86 -10.80 3.70
CA ALA A 7 -5.64 -10.22 4.27
C ALA A 7 -5.06 -11.01 5.46
N LEU A 8 -5.93 -11.66 6.23
CA LEU A 8 -5.60 -12.46 7.41
C LEU A 8 -6.32 -13.80 7.29
N THR A 9 -5.60 -14.91 7.42
CA THR A 9 -6.24 -16.22 7.56
C THR A 9 -6.86 -16.35 8.95
N ALA A 10 -7.92 -17.14 9.10
CA ALA A 10 -8.71 -17.21 10.33
C ALA A 10 -7.88 -17.54 11.59
N ASP A 11 -6.79 -18.29 11.43
CA ASP A 11 -5.91 -18.73 12.53
C ASP A 11 -4.70 -17.80 12.76
N THR A 12 -4.57 -16.69 12.03
CA THR A 12 -3.47 -15.74 12.20
C THR A 12 -3.74 -14.78 13.34
N ASP A 13 -2.79 -14.66 14.28
CA ASP A 13 -2.80 -13.55 15.24
C ASP A 13 -2.59 -12.21 14.50
N PRO A 14 -3.56 -11.28 14.52
CA PRO A 14 -3.41 -9.98 13.88
C PRO A 14 -2.24 -9.16 14.44
N GLY A 15 -1.92 -9.31 15.73
CA GLY A 15 -0.84 -8.57 16.39
C GLY A 15 0.53 -8.96 15.83
N GLU A 16 0.82 -10.25 15.79
CA GLU A 16 2.02 -10.79 15.14
C GLU A 16 2.14 -10.36 13.67
N GLN A 17 1.04 -10.44 12.91
CA GLN A 17 1.06 -10.09 11.49
C GLN A 17 1.35 -8.59 11.26
N VAL A 18 0.70 -7.70 12.02
CA VAL A 18 0.98 -6.26 11.96
C VAL A 18 2.41 -5.97 12.37
N GLY A 19 2.91 -6.62 13.42
CA GLY A 19 4.30 -6.47 13.87
C GLY A 19 5.31 -6.90 12.81
N ALA A 20 5.07 -8.04 12.14
CA ALA A 20 5.92 -8.53 11.06
C ALA A 20 5.91 -7.59 9.84
N LEU A 21 4.72 -7.13 9.43
CA LEU A 21 4.58 -6.19 8.32
C LEU A 21 5.29 -4.85 8.61
N ARG A 22 5.15 -4.33 9.83
CA ARG A 22 5.83 -3.09 10.26
C ARG A 22 7.35 -3.22 10.16
N ARG A 23 7.93 -4.30 10.70
CA ARG A 23 9.37 -4.54 10.62
C ARG A 23 9.86 -4.66 9.17
N ALA A 24 9.13 -5.39 8.34
CA ALA A 24 9.45 -5.51 6.92
C ALA A 24 9.39 -4.14 6.20
N HIS A 25 8.41 -3.30 6.54
CA HIS A 25 8.30 -1.94 5.99
C HIS A 25 9.46 -1.05 6.44
N GLU A 26 9.83 -1.08 7.73
CA GLU A 26 10.98 -0.35 8.26
C GLU A 26 12.29 -0.76 7.55
N VAL A 27 12.52 -2.05 7.33
CA VAL A 27 13.69 -2.53 6.58
C VAL A 27 13.64 -2.08 5.12
N PHE A 28 12.46 -2.14 4.50
CA PHE A 28 12.29 -1.70 3.12
C PHE A 28 12.61 -0.22 2.96
N THR A 29 12.08 0.65 3.82
CA THR A 29 12.28 2.11 3.70
C THR A 29 13.68 2.55 4.13
N SER A 30 14.30 1.87 5.09
CA SER A 30 15.66 2.21 5.56
C SER A 30 16.78 1.60 4.72
N ALA A 31 16.60 0.38 4.20
CA ALA A 31 17.65 -0.38 3.54
C ALA A 31 17.31 -0.84 2.11
N GLY A 32 16.12 -0.50 1.59
CA GLY A 32 15.70 -0.83 0.23
C GLY A 32 15.45 -2.32 -0.02
N ARG A 33 15.38 -3.15 1.02
CA ARG A 33 15.19 -4.61 0.88
C ARG A 33 13.76 -5.01 1.16
N LEU A 34 13.19 -5.83 0.27
CA LEU A 34 11.89 -6.45 0.49
C LEU A 34 12.07 -7.78 1.22
N GLU A 35 11.71 -7.82 2.50
CA GLU A 35 11.82 -9.03 3.33
C GLU A 35 10.46 -9.76 3.44
N ARG A 36 10.52 -11.08 3.64
CA ARG A 36 9.32 -11.91 3.86
C ARG A 36 8.89 -11.82 5.35
N PRO A 37 7.59 -11.97 5.68
CA PRO A 37 6.49 -12.41 4.81
C PRO A 37 5.57 -11.26 4.36
N VAL A 38 6.02 -10.42 3.41
CA VAL A 38 5.13 -9.47 2.74
C VAL A 38 4.41 -10.15 1.58
N ARG A 39 3.09 -9.98 1.50
CA ARG A 39 2.26 -10.50 0.39
C ARG A 39 2.73 -9.88 -0.93
N THR A 40 2.75 -10.66 -2.01
CA THR A 40 3.28 -10.22 -3.32
C THR A 40 2.68 -8.90 -3.79
N VAL A 41 1.34 -8.74 -3.75
CA VAL A 41 0.67 -7.50 -4.16
C VAL A 41 1.13 -6.27 -3.37
N VAL A 42 1.43 -6.43 -2.07
CA VAL A 42 1.92 -5.36 -1.20
C VAL A 42 3.38 -5.05 -1.54
N GLY A 43 4.22 -6.07 -1.68
CA GLY A 43 5.63 -5.91 -2.02
C GLY A 43 5.84 -5.27 -3.41
N GLU A 44 5.06 -5.68 -4.40
CA GLU A 44 5.04 -5.06 -5.73
C GLU A 44 4.59 -3.60 -5.67
N SER A 45 3.60 -3.29 -4.84
CA SER A 45 3.15 -1.92 -4.60
C SER A 45 4.29 -1.05 -4.03
N TRP A 46 4.99 -1.53 -3.00
CA TRP A 46 6.13 -0.83 -2.41
C TRP A 46 7.24 -0.56 -3.44
N LEU A 47 7.58 -1.56 -4.25
CA LEU A 47 8.58 -1.42 -5.31
C LEU A 47 8.18 -0.36 -6.35
N ARG A 48 6.90 -0.32 -6.75
CA ARG A 48 6.42 0.72 -7.68
C ARG A 48 6.53 2.11 -7.07
N SER A 49 6.06 2.29 -5.82
CA SER A 49 6.10 3.58 -5.13
C SER A 49 7.53 4.08 -4.94
N ALA A 50 8.47 3.19 -4.58
CA ALA A 50 9.89 3.53 -4.44
C ALA A 50 10.50 3.95 -5.79
N ARG A 51 10.19 3.23 -6.88
CA ARG A 51 10.65 3.61 -8.25
C ARG A 51 10.09 4.96 -8.69
N ALA A 52 8.84 5.25 -8.34
CA ALA A 52 8.19 6.52 -8.60
C ALA A 52 8.65 7.66 -7.65
N ARG A 53 9.49 7.36 -6.65
CA ARG A 53 9.97 8.32 -5.64
C ARG A 53 8.82 9.05 -4.94
N VAL A 54 7.74 8.33 -4.66
CA VAL A 54 6.60 8.89 -3.91
C VAL A 54 7.08 9.28 -2.51
N SER A 55 6.93 10.56 -2.17
CA SER A 55 7.15 11.06 -0.82
C SER A 55 5.80 11.16 -0.10
N PRO A 56 5.59 10.46 1.02
CA PRO A 56 4.33 10.57 1.78
C PRO A 56 4.15 11.96 2.41
N ASP A 57 5.25 12.67 2.68
CA ASP A 57 5.24 14.03 3.25
C ASP A 57 5.19 15.13 2.17
N GLY A 58 5.14 14.74 0.88
CA GLY A 58 5.05 15.67 -0.23
C GLY A 58 3.62 16.10 -0.53
N ALA A 59 3.47 17.24 -1.21
CA ALA A 59 2.17 17.64 -1.75
C ALA A 59 1.71 16.64 -2.83
N PRO A 60 0.39 16.33 -2.90
CA PRO A 60 -0.14 15.47 -3.95
C PRO A 60 0.03 16.14 -5.32
N ALA A 61 0.26 15.32 -6.35
CA ALA A 61 0.38 15.83 -7.73
C ALA A 61 -0.97 16.26 -8.33
N VAL A 62 -2.07 15.71 -7.81
CA VAL A 62 -3.44 16.02 -8.20
C VAL A 62 -4.23 16.21 -6.93
N GLU A 63 -4.83 17.39 -6.79
CA GLU A 63 -5.74 17.74 -5.70
C GLU A 63 -7.04 18.21 -6.34
N PHE A 64 -8.17 17.74 -5.80
CA PHE A 64 -9.49 18.16 -6.24
C PHE A 64 -10.16 18.94 -5.11
N GLY A 65 -10.65 20.13 -5.43
CA GLY A 65 -11.56 20.89 -4.59
C GLY A 65 -12.89 20.16 -4.38
N ALA A 66 -13.66 20.59 -3.38
CA ALA A 66 -14.95 19.98 -3.07
C ALA A 66 -15.93 20.06 -4.27
N GLU A 67 -15.87 21.16 -5.01
CA GLU A 67 -16.65 21.45 -6.20
C GLU A 67 -16.20 20.67 -7.44
N GLU A 68 -14.93 20.27 -7.51
CA GLU A 68 -14.35 19.54 -8.64
C GLU A 68 -14.57 18.03 -8.53
N LEU A 69 -14.65 17.52 -7.30
CA LEU A 69 -14.70 16.10 -7.00
C LEU A 69 -15.99 15.42 -7.49
N GLY A 70 -17.13 16.12 -7.42
CA GLY A 70 -18.43 15.61 -7.90
C GLY A 70 -18.43 15.34 -9.41
N PRO A 71 -18.22 16.37 -10.25
CA PRO A 71 -18.16 16.20 -11.70
C PRO A 71 -17.10 15.19 -12.16
N TYR A 72 -15.93 15.16 -11.50
CA TYR A 72 -14.88 14.19 -11.82
C TYR A 72 -15.35 12.74 -11.63
N ARG A 73 -16.04 12.45 -10.51
CA ARG A 73 -16.55 11.11 -10.22
C ARG A 73 -17.67 10.71 -11.18
N GLU A 74 -18.57 11.61 -11.52
CA GLU A 74 -19.67 11.34 -12.48
C GLU A 74 -19.15 11.02 -13.88
N ALA A 75 -18.06 11.66 -14.30
CA ALA A 75 -17.42 11.42 -15.59
C ALA A 75 -16.45 10.21 -15.57
N HIS A 76 -16.17 9.62 -14.41
CA HIS A 76 -15.16 8.57 -14.30
C HIS A 76 -15.69 7.25 -14.90
N PRO A 77 -14.90 6.53 -15.73
CA PRO A 77 -15.38 5.35 -16.46
C PRO A 77 -15.56 4.08 -15.62
N LEU A 78 -15.45 4.16 -14.29
CA LEU A 78 -15.54 3.04 -13.35
C LEU A 78 -16.60 3.31 -12.28
#